data_AF-A0A6P0HTR3-F1
#
_entry.id   AF-A0A6P0HTR3-F1
#
_cell.length_a   1.000
_cell.length_b   1.000
_cell.length_c   1.000
_cell.angle_alpha   90.00
_cell.angle_beta   90.00
_cell.angle_gamma   90.00
#
_symmetry.space_group_name_H-M   'P 1'
#
loop_
_entity.id
_entity.type
_entity.pdbx_description
1 polymer ?
#
loop_
_entity_poly.entity_id
_entity_poly.type
_entity_poly.pdbx_seq_one_letter_code
_entity_poly.pdbx_strand_id
1 'polypeptide(L)'
;MRPRDAIQLCNLCTDLARRESLEVISEECVLKALDVYSSWKLNDLIGEYTINYPFLNDLLILFSNTSYVIPRKRIKLIYGRVEEILKDRYPDYIPSLYIDSILNILYGVGFLGIERNRSTFYYYENPGTVEVSDKFFVIHPAFRYALKSTSSVNIQPYHSDSDVRQQSRYLSEITRRRSPVRNTFERSRSGSKELTRWIRRFNQLLVSLKAVRELPSEVLSEIGQELSEIASEFEMLMDSKRIDRDQLQLNIVGANRYLLDLSTNLENNGYININSTVSYQIREIIEMSGDIRDVFYYDW
;
A
#
# COMPACT_ATOMS: atom_id res chain seq x y z
N MET A 1 -17.08 -3.84 -5.38
CA MET A 1 -17.37 -5.02 -6.22
C MET A 1 -18.87 -5.06 -6.46
N ARG A 2 -19.33 -5.46 -7.65
CA ARG A 2 -20.76 -5.67 -7.87
C ARG A 2 -21.25 -6.84 -7.00
N PRO A 3 -22.50 -6.88 -6.54
CA PRO A 3 -23.02 -8.02 -5.78
C PRO A 3 -22.80 -9.37 -6.49
N ARG A 4 -22.94 -9.39 -7.83
CA ARG A 4 -22.67 -10.59 -8.65
C ARG A 4 -21.22 -11.06 -8.56
N ASP A 5 -20.27 -10.13 -8.52
CA ASP A 5 -18.84 -10.42 -8.43
C ASP A 5 -18.51 -11.11 -7.10
N ALA A 6 -19.10 -10.63 -6.00
CA ALA A 6 -18.93 -11.22 -4.68
C ALA A 6 -19.48 -12.64 -4.61
N ILE A 7 -20.67 -12.89 -5.16
CA ILE A 7 -21.27 -14.23 -5.23
C ILE A 7 -20.38 -15.19 -6.03
N GLN A 8 -19.88 -14.75 -7.18
CA GLN A 8 -18.99 -15.57 -8.01
C GLN A 8 -17.71 -15.94 -7.28
N LEU A 9 -17.10 -15.00 -6.55
CA LEU A 9 -15.93 -15.26 -5.72
C LEU A 9 -16.23 -16.24 -4.57
N CYS A 10 -17.34 -16.05 -3.84
CA CYS A 10 -17.73 -16.97 -2.76
C CYS A 10 -17.97 -18.40 -3.24
N ASN A 11 -18.59 -18.56 -4.42
CA ASN A 11 -18.76 -19.87 -5.04
C ASN A 11 -17.41 -20.51 -5.36
N LEU A 12 -16.47 -19.73 -5.91
CA LEU A 12 -15.12 -20.22 -6.21
C LEU A 12 -14.37 -20.64 -4.95
N CYS A 13 -14.45 -19.87 -3.86
CA CYS A 13 -13.88 -20.25 -2.57
C CYS A 13 -14.45 -21.59 -2.08
N THR A 14 -15.77 -21.76 -2.20
CA THR A 14 -16.47 -22.99 -1.80
C THR A 14 -16.02 -24.19 -2.64
N ASP A 15 -15.90 -24.00 -3.96
CA ASP A 15 -15.47 -25.06 -4.87
C ASP A 15 -14.02 -25.46 -4.65
N LEU A 16 -13.13 -24.52 -4.33
CA LEU A 16 -11.74 -24.83 -3.96
C LEU A 16 -11.67 -25.62 -2.64
N ALA A 17 -12.39 -25.20 -1.60
CA ALA A 17 -12.43 -25.92 -0.33
C ALA A 17 -12.94 -27.36 -0.53
N ARG A 18 -13.99 -27.56 -1.35
CA ARG A 18 -14.49 -28.90 -1.70
C ARG A 18 -13.46 -29.75 -2.43
N ARG A 19 -12.73 -29.17 -3.40
CA ARG A 19 -11.67 -29.88 -4.15
C ARG A 19 -10.54 -30.32 -3.23
N GLU A 20 -10.20 -29.51 -2.24
CA GLU A 20 -9.17 -29.81 -1.23
C GLU A 20 -9.72 -30.64 -0.05
N SER A 21 -11.00 -31.07 -0.11
CA SER A 21 -11.67 -31.83 0.95
C SER A 21 -11.62 -31.15 2.33
N LEU A 22 -11.65 -29.82 2.35
CA LEU A 22 -11.68 -29.01 3.56
C LEU A 22 -13.11 -28.82 4.06
N GLU A 23 -13.32 -28.96 5.36
CA GLU A 23 -14.63 -28.72 5.99
C GLU A 23 -14.94 -27.22 6.17
N VAL A 24 -13.90 -26.38 6.19
CA VAL A 24 -13.99 -24.93 6.36
C VAL A 24 -13.14 -24.24 5.31
N ILE A 25 -13.66 -23.14 4.74
CA ILE A 25 -12.89 -22.30 3.81
C ILE A 25 -11.77 -21.63 4.60
N SER A 26 -10.53 -21.96 4.26
CA SER A 26 -9.33 -21.32 4.83
C SER A 26 -9.00 -20.01 4.12
N GLU A 27 -8.14 -19.19 4.74
CA GLU A 27 -7.58 -18.00 4.09
C GLU A 27 -6.84 -18.34 2.79
N GLU A 28 -6.12 -19.46 2.76
CA GLU A 28 -5.43 -19.94 1.56
C GLU A 28 -6.41 -20.19 0.40
N CYS A 29 -7.58 -20.77 0.68
CA CYS A 29 -8.62 -20.94 -0.33
C CYS A 29 -9.10 -19.60 -0.88
N VAL A 30 -9.25 -18.59 -0.02
CA VAL A 30 -9.68 -17.24 -0.44
C VAL A 30 -8.63 -16.58 -1.33
N LEU A 31 -7.35 -16.65 -0.95
CA LEU A 31 -6.26 -16.08 -1.76
C LEU A 31 -6.15 -16.77 -3.12
N LYS A 32 -6.19 -18.12 -3.16
CA LYS A 32 -6.23 -18.89 -4.41
C LYS A 32 -7.45 -18.54 -5.26
N ALA A 33 -8.62 -18.37 -4.65
CA ALA A 33 -9.84 -17.96 -5.35
C ALA A 33 -9.69 -16.56 -5.96
N LEU A 34 -9.13 -15.60 -5.22
CA LEU A 34 -8.92 -14.23 -5.69
C LEU A 34 -8.00 -14.16 -6.91
N ASP A 35 -6.93 -14.96 -6.93
CA ASP A 35 -6.02 -15.06 -8.08
C ASP A 35 -6.73 -15.59 -9.33
N VAL A 36 -7.44 -16.72 -9.18
CA VAL A 36 -8.18 -17.36 -10.28
C VAL A 36 -9.30 -16.46 -10.78
N TYR A 37 -10.11 -15.92 -9.87
CA TYR A 37 -11.23 -15.04 -10.16
C TYR A 37 -10.76 -13.78 -10.89
N SER A 38 -9.72 -13.13 -10.37
CA SER A 38 -9.25 -11.87 -10.96
C SER A 38 -8.65 -12.10 -12.34
N SER A 39 -7.93 -13.20 -12.54
CA SER A 39 -7.37 -13.57 -13.84
C SER A 39 -8.47 -13.86 -14.85
N TRP A 40 -9.51 -14.59 -14.44
CA TRP A 40 -10.68 -14.84 -15.28
C TRP A 40 -11.38 -13.55 -15.68
N LYS A 41 -11.64 -12.64 -14.72
CA LYS A 41 -12.28 -11.36 -15.01
C LYS A 41 -11.46 -10.46 -15.93
N LEU A 42 -10.14 -10.43 -15.77
CA LEU A 42 -9.26 -9.66 -16.63
C LEU A 42 -9.31 -10.18 -18.08
N ASN A 43 -9.28 -11.50 -18.25
CA ASN A 43 -9.37 -12.13 -19.58
C ASN A 43 -10.75 -11.94 -20.22
N ASP A 44 -11.83 -12.05 -19.44
CA ASP A 44 -13.19 -11.78 -19.91
C ASP A 44 -13.30 -10.33 -20.42
N LEU A 45 -12.76 -9.36 -19.67
CA LEU A 45 -12.74 -7.95 -20.06
C LEU A 45 -11.98 -7.74 -21.38
N ILE A 46 -10.79 -8.33 -21.50
CA ILE A 46 -10.01 -8.25 -22.74
C ILE A 46 -10.80 -8.88 -23.90
N GLY A 47 -11.40 -10.05 -23.70
CA GLY A 47 -12.19 -10.75 -24.71
C GLY A 47 -13.40 -9.94 -25.18
N GLU A 48 -14.16 -9.35 -24.25
CA GLU A 48 -15.35 -8.55 -24.53
C GLU A 48 -15.03 -7.33 -25.41
N TYR A 49 -13.90 -6.66 -25.15
CA TYR A 49 -13.55 -5.40 -25.80
C TYR A 49 -12.48 -5.53 -26.89
N THR A 50 -11.99 -6.73 -27.19
CA THR A 50 -10.89 -6.95 -28.16
C THR A 50 -11.16 -6.33 -29.52
N ILE A 51 -12.40 -6.37 -30.01
CA ILE A 51 -12.75 -5.83 -31.33
C ILE A 51 -12.74 -4.29 -31.33
N ASN A 52 -13.30 -3.67 -30.28
CA ASN A 52 -13.44 -2.21 -30.21
C ASN A 52 -12.13 -1.53 -29.78
N TYR A 53 -11.34 -2.20 -28.93
CA TYR A 53 -10.10 -1.71 -28.36
C TYR A 53 -9.00 -2.79 -28.42
N PRO A 54 -8.42 -3.06 -29.61
CA PRO A 54 -7.40 -4.10 -29.77
C PRO A 54 -6.13 -3.89 -28.92
N PHE A 55 -5.88 -2.64 -28.52
CA PHE A 55 -4.76 -2.22 -27.68
C PHE A 55 -5.04 -2.39 -26.17
N LEU A 56 -6.24 -2.81 -25.76
CA LEU A 56 -6.64 -2.83 -24.35
C LEU A 56 -5.71 -3.72 -23.52
N ASN A 57 -5.34 -4.91 -24.00
CA ASN A 57 -4.41 -5.79 -23.29
C ASN A 57 -3.05 -5.11 -23.01
N ASP A 58 -2.50 -4.40 -24.01
CA ASP A 58 -1.24 -3.67 -23.87
C ASP A 58 -1.37 -2.47 -22.92
N LEU A 59 -2.58 -1.91 -22.73
CA LEU A 59 -2.83 -0.88 -21.72
C LEU A 59 -2.94 -1.47 -20.32
N LEU A 60 -3.70 -2.55 -20.14
CA LEU A 60 -3.98 -3.13 -18.82
C LEU A 60 -2.69 -3.63 -18.14
N ILE A 61 -1.73 -4.16 -18.89
CA ILE A 61 -0.45 -4.62 -18.33
C ILE A 61 0.36 -3.49 -17.69
N LEU A 62 0.18 -2.23 -18.10
CA LEU A 62 0.85 -1.07 -17.52
C LEU A 62 0.50 -0.83 -16.05
N PHE A 63 -0.63 -1.39 -15.61
CA PHE A 63 -1.12 -1.33 -14.23
C PHE A 63 -0.58 -2.47 -13.36
N SER A 64 0.24 -3.38 -13.90
CA SER A 64 0.79 -4.50 -13.13
C SER A 64 1.81 -4.04 -12.09
N ASN A 65 1.74 -4.61 -10.88
CA ASN A 65 2.59 -4.28 -9.72
C ASN A 65 2.56 -2.78 -9.38
N THR A 66 1.39 -2.15 -9.48
CA THR A 66 1.18 -0.76 -9.08
C THR A 66 0.29 -0.67 -7.86
N SER A 67 0.13 0.52 -7.28
CA SER A 67 -0.94 0.73 -6.32
C SER A 67 -2.30 0.70 -7.01
N TYR A 68 -3.35 0.17 -6.39
CA TYR A 68 -4.67 0.19 -6.99
C TYR A 68 -5.32 1.58 -6.95
N VAL A 69 -4.82 2.52 -6.15
CA VAL A 69 -5.18 3.95 -6.24
C VAL A 69 -4.04 4.67 -6.94
N ILE A 70 -4.35 5.32 -8.06
CA ILE A 70 -3.35 5.88 -8.96
C ILE A 70 -3.69 7.32 -9.29
N PRO A 71 -2.80 8.28 -9.00
CA PRO A 71 -2.97 9.65 -9.43
C PRO A 71 -2.94 9.77 -10.96
N ARG A 72 -3.75 10.65 -11.51
CA ARG A 72 -3.78 11.00 -12.94
C ARG A 72 -2.39 11.31 -13.50
N LYS A 73 -1.58 12.04 -12.72
CA LYS A 73 -0.18 12.37 -13.05
C LYS A 73 0.69 11.12 -13.24
N ARG A 74 0.47 10.10 -12.41
CA ARG A 74 1.20 8.82 -12.48
C ARG A 74 0.79 8.02 -13.71
N ILE A 75 -0.51 7.97 -14.04
CA ILE A 75 -0.98 7.31 -15.27
C ILE A 75 -0.37 7.99 -16.50
N LYS A 76 -0.39 9.33 -16.56
CA LYS A 76 0.27 10.10 -17.62
C LYS A 76 1.74 9.73 -17.80
N LEU A 77 2.47 9.60 -16.69
CA LEU A 77 3.88 9.24 -16.72
C LEU A 77 4.13 7.82 -17.23
N ILE A 78 3.32 6.84 -16.79
CA ILE A 78 3.47 5.44 -17.23
C ILE A 78 3.08 5.32 -18.70
N TYR A 79 1.94 5.89 -19.08
CA TYR A 79 1.44 5.86 -20.45
C TYR A 79 2.37 6.57 -21.43
N GLY A 80 2.88 7.76 -21.08
CA GLY A 80 3.76 8.54 -21.96
C GLY A 80 5.07 7.83 -22.34
N ARG A 81 5.47 6.77 -21.61
CA ARG A 81 6.64 5.94 -21.97
C ARG A 81 6.36 4.96 -23.12
N VAL A 82 5.09 4.66 -23.37
CA VAL A 82 4.64 3.66 -24.35
C VAL A 82 3.70 4.23 -25.41
N GLU A 83 3.31 5.51 -25.28
CA GLU A 83 2.35 6.19 -26.14
C GLU A 83 2.70 6.06 -27.63
N GLU A 84 3.91 6.44 -28.03
CA GLU A 84 4.34 6.37 -29.43
C GLU A 84 4.41 4.94 -29.94
N ILE A 85 4.85 3.99 -29.10
CA ILE A 85 4.89 2.55 -29.44
C ILE A 85 3.48 2.02 -29.73
N LEU A 86 2.48 2.46 -28.94
CA LEU A 86 1.09 2.06 -29.12
C LEU A 86 0.47 2.70 -30.37
N LYS A 87 0.78 3.98 -30.65
CA LYS A 87 0.31 4.65 -31.87
C LYS A 87 0.87 4.00 -33.13
N ASP A 88 2.15 3.63 -33.11
CA ASP A 88 2.80 2.93 -34.23
C ASP A 88 2.20 1.54 -34.47
N ARG A 89 1.89 0.81 -33.38
CA ARG A 89 1.30 -0.53 -33.45
C ARG A 89 -0.17 -0.50 -33.88
N TYR A 90 -0.91 0.55 -33.50
CA TYR A 90 -2.35 0.68 -33.73
C TYR A 90 -2.71 2.02 -34.40
N PRO A 91 -2.24 2.28 -35.63
CA PRO A 91 -2.38 3.58 -36.29
C PRO A 91 -3.85 3.98 -36.51
N ASP A 92 -4.72 3.01 -36.79
CA ASP A 92 -6.16 3.24 -37.00
C ASP A 92 -6.88 3.71 -35.71
N TYR A 93 -6.22 3.59 -34.55
CA TYR A 93 -6.79 3.89 -33.23
C TYR A 93 -6.14 5.12 -32.56
N ILE A 94 -5.31 5.89 -33.26
CA ILE A 94 -4.63 7.08 -32.72
C ILE A 94 -5.59 8.04 -31.96
N PRO A 95 -6.81 8.35 -32.44
CA PRO A 95 -7.74 9.21 -31.69
C PRO A 95 -8.14 8.64 -30.31
N SER A 96 -8.14 7.32 -30.17
CA SER A 96 -8.44 6.61 -28.93
C SER A 96 -7.24 6.46 -28.00
N LEU A 97 -6.03 6.75 -28.50
CA LEU A 97 -4.77 6.64 -27.76
C LEU A 97 -4.33 7.96 -27.11
N TYR A 98 -5.11 9.03 -27.20
CA TYR A 98 -4.88 10.19 -26.34
C TYR A 98 -5.23 9.85 -24.89
N ILE A 99 -4.46 10.39 -23.94
CA ILE A 99 -4.61 10.06 -22.50
C ILE A 99 -6.05 10.23 -22.00
N ASP A 100 -6.76 11.28 -22.42
CA ASP A 100 -8.15 11.51 -22.01
C ASP A 100 -9.11 10.47 -22.59
N SER A 101 -8.89 10.06 -23.85
CA SER A 101 -9.62 8.97 -24.47
C SER A 101 -9.36 7.66 -23.73
N ILE A 102 -8.11 7.35 -23.40
CA ILE A 102 -7.74 6.14 -22.66
C ILE A 102 -8.40 6.11 -21.29
N LEU A 103 -8.36 7.20 -20.53
CA LEU A 103 -8.99 7.24 -19.22
C LEU A 103 -10.50 7.04 -19.32
N ASN A 104 -11.15 7.66 -20.30
CA ASN A 104 -12.58 7.44 -20.57
C ASN A 104 -12.89 6.00 -20.98
N ILE A 105 -12.05 5.38 -21.81
CA ILE A 105 -12.21 3.98 -22.21
C ILE A 105 -12.07 3.08 -20.98
N LEU A 106 -10.98 3.21 -20.22
CA LEU A 106 -10.72 2.38 -19.03
C LEU A 106 -11.80 2.55 -17.95
N TYR A 107 -12.36 3.76 -17.81
CA TYR A 107 -13.52 4.00 -16.96
C TYR A 107 -14.78 3.32 -17.51
N GLY A 108 -15.10 3.55 -18.79
CA GLY A 108 -16.30 3.06 -19.45
C GLY A 108 -16.39 1.54 -19.52
N VAL A 109 -15.28 0.84 -19.73
CA VAL A 109 -15.22 -0.64 -19.68
C VAL A 109 -15.25 -1.18 -18.24
N GLY A 110 -15.25 -0.30 -17.23
CA GLY A 110 -15.32 -0.67 -15.81
C GLY A 110 -14.00 -1.16 -15.21
N PHE A 111 -12.87 -0.94 -15.89
CA PHE A 111 -11.54 -1.28 -15.36
C PHE A 111 -11.10 -0.33 -14.25
N LEU A 112 -11.27 0.97 -14.48
CA LEU A 112 -11.02 2.02 -13.49
C LEU A 112 -12.34 2.54 -12.91
N GLY A 113 -12.29 2.91 -11.64
CA GLY A 113 -13.21 3.84 -11.00
C GLY A 113 -12.54 5.21 -10.85
N ILE A 114 -13.33 6.21 -10.50
CA ILE A 114 -12.88 7.56 -10.20
C ILE A 114 -13.16 7.83 -8.72
N GLU A 115 -12.19 8.37 -8.00
CA GLU A 115 -12.41 8.88 -6.65
C GLU A 115 -12.90 10.33 -6.72
N ARG A 116 -14.07 10.59 -6.13
CA ARG A 116 -14.63 11.92 -5.93
C ARG A 116 -15.18 12.01 -4.50
N ASN A 117 -14.83 13.07 -3.78
CA ASN A 117 -15.34 13.33 -2.43
C ASN A 117 -15.15 12.17 -1.44
N ARG A 118 -14.00 11.49 -1.48
CA ARG A 118 -13.63 10.29 -0.71
C ARG A 118 -14.54 9.10 -0.97
N SER A 119 -15.04 8.99 -2.18
CA SER A 119 -15.86 7.86 -2.62
C SER A 119 -15.44 7.45 -4.02
N THR A 120 -15.24 6.16 -4.19
CA THR A 120 -14.88 5.58 -5.49
C THR A 120 -16.15 5.21 -6.24
N PHE A 121 -16.31 5.78 -7.44
CA PHE A 121 -17.42 5.51 -8.34
C PHE A 121 -16.95 4.74 -9.56
N TYR A 122 -17.62 3.65 -9.88
CA TYR A 122 -17.42 2.94 -11.13
C TYR A 122 -18.51 3.27 -12.15
N TYR A 123 -18.24 3.08 -13.44
CA TYR A 123 -19.16 3.46 -14.52
C TYR A 123 -20.60 2.91 -14.37
N TYR A 124 -20.75 1.72 -13.79
CA TYR A 124 -22.07 1.11 -13.57
C TYR A 124 -22.88 1.76 -12.45
N GLU A 125 -22.24 2.50 -11.56
CA GLU A 125 -22.88 3.23 -10.45
C GLU A 125 -23.09 4.70 -10.82
N ASN A 126 -22.17 5.26 -11.62
CA ASN A 126 -22.19 6.65 -12.06
C ASN A 126 -21.83 6.73 -13.55
N PRO A 127 -22.79 6.47 -14.46
CA PRO A 127 -22.52 6.59 -15.89
C PRO A 127 -22.14 8.03 -16.24
N GLY A 128 -21.03 8.20 -16.95
CA GLY A 128 -20.50 9.51 -17.31
C GLY A 128 -19.10 9.42 -17.91
N THR A 129 -18.45 10.57 -17.99
CA THR A 129 -17.08 10.69 -18.50
C THR A 129 -16.12 11.08 -17.39
N VAL A 130 -14.85 10.75 -17.59
CA VAL A 130 -13.74 11.28 -16.80
C VAL A 130 -13.63 12.78 -17.02
N GLU A 131 -13.62 13.54 -15.94
CA GLU A 131 -13.45 14.98 -15.93
C GLU A 131 -11.97 15.37 -15.81
N VAL A 132 -11.62 16.57 -16.26
CA VAL A 132 -10.26 17.12 -16.13
C VAL A 132 -9.86 17.29 -14.66
N SER A 133 -10.84 17.57 -13.80
CA SER A 133 -10.72 17.68 -12.34
C SER A 133 -10.45 16.36 -11.62
N ASP A 134 -10.69 15.21 -12.25
CA ASP A 134 -10.52 13.91 -11.62
C ASP A 134 -9.03 13.62 -11.40
N LYS A 135 -8.64 13.57 -10.12
CA LYS A 135 -7.23 13.44 -9.72
C LYS A 135 -6.81 12.00 -9.51
N PHE A 136 -7.70 11.11 -9.09
CA PHE A 136 -7.36 9.75 -8.68
C PHE A 136 -8.27 8.72 -9.35
N PHE A 137 -7.64 7.64 -9.80
CA PHE A 137 -8.29 6.51 -10.43
C PHE A 137 -8.05 5.27 -9.60
N VAL A 138 -9.06 4.41 -9.52
CA VAL A 138 -9.02 3.22 -8.67
C VAL A 138 -9.23 1.98 -9.50
N ILE A 139 -8.24 1.08 -9.55
CA ILE A 139 -8.39 -0.22 -10.21
C ILE A 139 -9.54 -0.98 -9.53
N HIS A 140 -10.49 -1.45 -10.34
CA HIS A 140 -11.63 -2.21 -9.85
C HIS A 140 -11.15 -3.47 -9.09
N PRO A 141 -11.72 -3.81 -7.92
CA PRO A 141 -11.22 -4.89 -7.07
C PRO A 141 -11.10 -6.24 -7.79
N ALA A 142 -11.97 -6.48 -8.76
CA ALA A 142 -11.97 -7.72 -9.54
C ALA A 142 -10.71 -7.94 -10.40
N PHE A 143 -9.83 -6.95 -10.57
CA PHE A 143 -8.61 -7.10 -11.39
C PHE A 143 -7.32 -7.03 -10.57
N ARG A 144 -7.40 -6.64 -9.29
CA ARG A 144 -6.24 -6.29 -8.46
C ARG A 144 -5.26 -7.43 -8.29
N TYR A 145 -5.74 -8.65 -8.04
CA TYR A 145 -4.86 -9.81 -7.84
C TYR A 145 -4.17 -10.24 -9.13
N ALA A 146 -4.88 -10.26 -10.26
CA ALA A 146 -4.28 -10.56 -11.57
C ALA A 146 -3.16 -9.58 -11.94
N LEU A 147 -3.32 -8.31 -11.54
CA LEU A 147 -2.33 -7.25 -11.75
C LEU A 147 -1.34 -7.10 -10.59
N LYS A 148 -1.40 -7.93 -9.54
CA LYS A 148 -0.56 -7.77 -8.33
C LYS A 148 -0.59 -6.36 -7.76
N SER A 149 -1.74 -5.71 -7.85
CA SER A 149 -1.99 -4.33 -7.39
C SER A 149 -2.91 -4.35 -6.19
N THR A 150 -2.45 -4.96 -5.10
CA THR A 150 -3.24 -5.28 -3.91
C THR A 150 -3.17 -4.22 -2.81
N SER A 151 -2.26 -3.25 -2.95
CA SER A 151 -2.09 -2.12 -2.02
C SER A 151 -2.53 -0.80 -2.64
N SER A 152 -3.10 0.11 -1.85
CA SER A 152 -3.55 1.45 -2.27
C SER A 152 -2.39 2.43 -2.42
N VAL A 153 -1.25 2.13 -1.81
CA VAL A 153 -0.09 3.01 -1.77
C VAL A 153 1.16 2.21 -2.11
N ASN A 154 1.96 2.68 -3.06
CA ASN A 154 3.14 1.93 -3.49
C ASN A 154 4.32 2.09 -2.50
N ILE A 155 4.16 1.55 -1.29
CA ILE A 155 5.16 1.47 -0.22
C ILE A 155 5.23 0.03 0.28
N GLN A 156 6.36 -0.37 0.83
CA GLN A 156 6.43 -1.67 1.50
C GLN A 156 5.59 -1.59 2.78
N PRO A 157 4.69 -2.55 3.03
CA PRO A 157 4.00 -2.65 4.30
C PRO A 157 5.00 -2.69 5.44
N TYR A 158 4.61 -2.15 6.58
CA TYR A 158 5.35 -2.36 7.80
C TYR A 158 5.24 -3.85 8.15
N HIS A 159 6.39 -4.46 8.40
CA HIS A 159 6.45 -5.81 8.94
C HIS A 159 7.10 -5.71 10.31
N SER A 160 6.37 -6.09 11.36
CA SER A 160 6.99 -6.29 12.66
C SER A 160 7.83 -7.57 12.58
N ASP A 161 9.10 -7.47 12.95
CA ASP A 161 10.09 -8.54 12.77
C ASP A 161 9.82 -9.78 13.66
N SER A 162 8.65 -9.92 14.30
CA SER A 162 8.21 -11.17 14.92
C SER A 162 8.15 -12.34 13.92
N ASP A 163 7.93 -12.06 12.63
CA ASP A 163 8.01 -13.07 11.54
C ASP A 163 9.45 -13.30 11.05
N VAL A 164 10.38 -12.42 11.40
CA VAL A 164 11.77 -12.39 10.93
C VAL A 164 12.73 -12.93 12.01
N ARG A 165 12.24 -13.85 12.85
CA ARG A 165 13.09 -14.70 13.71
C ARG A 165 14.13 -15.53 12.93
N GLN A 166 14.09 -15.52 11.59
CA GLN A 166 15.12 -16.10 10.73
C GLN A 166 16.28 -15.14 10.38
N GLN A 167 16.11 -13.81 10.38
CA GLN A 167 17.22 -12.87 10.05
C GLN A 167 17.97 -12.35 11.28
N SER A 168 17.42 -12.51 12.48
CA SER A 168 18.07 -12.11 13.75
C SER A 168 19.37 -12.87 14.07
N ARG A 169 19.70 -13.94 13.34
CA ARG A 169 21.05 -14.56 13.39
C ARG A 169 22.12 -13.71 12.70
N TYR A 170 21.79 -12.91 11.69
CA TYR A 170 22.77 -12.10 10.97
C TYR A 170 23.12 -10.79 11.70
N LEU A 171 22.16 -10.18 12.41
CA LEU A 171 22.40 -8.94 13.16
C LEU A 171 23.02 -9.18 14.55
N SER A 172 22.74 -10.33 15.18
CA SER A 172 23.37 -10.72 16.45
C SER A 172 24.86 -11.07 16.30
N GLU A 173 25.33 -11.39 15.09
CA GLU A 173 26.77 -11.57 14.81
C GLU A 173 27.51 -10.23 14.61
N ILE A 174 26.82 -9.19 14.14
CA ILE A 174 27.39 -7.85 13.93
C ILE A 174 27.49 -7.06 15.24
N THR A 175 26.60 -7.31 16.21
CA THR A 175 26.57 -6.66 17.53
C THR A 175 27.38 -7.36 18.61
N ARG A 176 27.86 -8.59 18.39
CA ARG A 176 28.78 -9.31 19.30
C ARG A 176 30.20 -8.73 19.27
N ARG A 177 30.34 -7.51 19.80
CA ARG A 177 31.63 -6.96 20.27
C ARG A 177 31.65 -6.64 21.77
N ARG A 178 30.73 -7.16 22.59
CA ARG A 178 30.81 -7.04 24.07
C ARG A 178 30.31 -8.29 24.84
N SER A 179 30.97 -8.51 25.98
CA SER A 179 30.98 -9.71 26.84
C SER A 179 29.68 -9.95 27.63
N PRO A 180 29.30 -11.21 27.93
CA PRO A 180 28.07 -11.55 28.64
C PRO A 180 28.27 -11.48 30.17
N VAL A 181 28.40 -10.28 30.75
CA VAL A 181 28.46 -10.12 32.21
C VAL A 181 27.71 -8.86 32.68
N ARG A 182 26.39 -8.98 32.87
CA ARG A 182 25.60 -8.46 34.00
C ARG A 182 24.11 -8.59 33.66
N ASN A 183 23.43 -9.48 34.40
CA ASN A 183 22.07 -9.91 34.11
C ASN A 183 21.03 -9.16 34.96
N THR A 184 21.16 -7.83 35.04
CA THR A 184 20.22 -6.95 35.75
C THR A 184 20.16 -5.61 35.02
N PHE A 185 19.19 -5.47 34.12
CA PHE A 185 18.86 -4.20 33.47
C PHE A 185 17.74 -3.53 34.25
N GLU A 186 18.07 -2.44 34.94
CA GLU A 186 17.06 -1.51 35.45
C GLU A 186 16.33 -0.87 34.27
N ARG A 187 15.02 -0.64 34.43
CA ARG A 187 14.24 0.17 33.47
C ARG A 187 14.92 1.53 33.35
N SER A 188 15.60 1.84 32.24
CA SER A 188 15.99 3.23 31.96
C SER A 188 14.69 4.01 31.85
N ARG A 189 14.40 4.84 32.86
CA ARG A 189 13.22 5.73 32.90
C ARG A 189 13.20 6.70 31.70
N SER A 190 14.33 6.82 30.98
CA SER A 190 14.45 7.58 29.73
C SER A 190 13.76 6.87 28.57
N GLY A 191 13.96 5.55 28.42
CA GLY A 191 13.45 4.77 27.28
C GLY A 191 11.93 4.73 27.17
N SER A 192 11.21 4.60 28.29
CA SER A 192 9.74 4.60 28.27
C SER A 192 9.14 5.97 27.91
N LYS A 193 9.79 7.06 28.30
CA LYS A 193 9.38 8.42 27.93
C LYS A 193 9.56 8.67 26.43
N GLU A 194 10.66 8.20 25.87
CA GLU A 194 10.92 8.33 24.43
C GLU A 194 9.95 7.49 23.59
N LEU A 195 9.65 6.26 24.01
CA LEU A 195 8.62 5.43 23.36
C LEU A 195 7.22 6.07 23.42
N THR A 196 6.83 6.61 24.58
CA THR A 196 5.57 7.35 24.71
C THR A 196 5.54 8.57 23.78
N ARG A 197 6.68 9.27 23.64
CA ARG A 197 6.80 10.39 22.72
C ARG A 197 6.59 9.95 21.27
N TRP A 198 7.18 8.82 20.86
CA TRP A 198 7.01 8.23 19.53
C TRP A 198 5.55 7.89 19.22
N ILE A 199 4.90 7.13 20.08
CA ILE A 199 3.48 6.74 19.93
C ILE A 199 2.60 7.99 19.78
N ARG A 200 2.84 9.01 20.61
CA ARG A 200 2.12 10.28 20.49
C ARG A 200 2.34 10.96 19.14
N ARG A 201 3.56 10.92 18.59
CA ARG A 201 3.86 11.52 17.28
C ARG A 201 3.24 10.76 16.13
N PHE A 202 3.22 9.42 16.16
CA PHE A 202 2.49 8.62 15.17
C PHE A 202 0.99 8.95 15.17
N ASN A 203 0.39 9.05 16.36
CA ASN A 203 -1.01 9.45 16.49
C ASN A 203 -1.27 10.87 15.97
N GLN A 204 -0.36 11.82 16.22
CA GLN A 204 -0.44 13.17 15.64
C GLN A 204 -0.32 13.16 14.12
N LEU A 205 0.61 12.37 13.57
CA LEU A 205 0.77 12.19 12.13
C LEU A 205 -0.51 11.65 11.49
N LEU A 206 -1.14 10.64 12.11
CA LEU A 206 -2.41 10.08 11.66
C LEU A 206 -3.52 11.14 11.63
N VAL A 207 -3.61 11.99 12.66
CA VAL A 207 -4.57 13.11 12.70
C VAL A 207 -4.31 14.11 11.57
N SER A 208 -3.05 14.48 11.35
CA SER A 208 -2.66 15.39 10.27
C SER A 208 -2.97 14.81 8.89
N LEU A 209 -2.71 13.52 8.67
CA LEU A 209 -3.04 12.81 7.43
C LEU A 209 -4.55 12.81 7.17
N LYS A 210 -5.38 12.57 8.18
CA LYS A 210 -6.85 12.65 8.06
C LYS A 210 -7.36 14.04 7.66
N ALA A 211 -6.63 15.09 8.05
CA ALA A 211 -6.92 16.47 7.71
C ALA A 211 -6.51 16.84 6.27
N VAL A 212 -5.68 16.03 5.60
CA VAL A 212 -5.35 16.21 4.17
C VAL A 212 -6.60 15.89 3.34
N ARG A 213 -7.20 16.92 2.76
CA ARG A 213 -8.42 16.78 1.95
C ARG A 213 -8.19 16.02 0.65
N GLU A 214 -6.99 16.13 0.09
CA GLU A 214 -6.64 15.56 -1.22
C GLU A 214 -6.20 14.09 -1.15
N LEU A 215 -6.10 13.50 0.04
CA LEU A 215 -5.70 12.10 0.18
C LEU A 215 -6.91 11.17 -0.02
N PRO A 216 -6.85 10.19 -0.93
CA PRO A 216 -7.91 9.19 -1.09
C PRO A 216 -8.18 8.41 0.20
N SER A 217 -9.43 8.03 0.43
CA SER A 217 -9.87 7.31 1.62
C SER A 217 -9.13 5.98 1.82
N GLU A 218 -8.91 5.25 0.74
CA GLU A 218 -8.26 3.94 0.73
C GLU A 218 -6.77 4.07 1.11
N VAL A 219 -6.08 5.07 0.54
CA VAL A 219 -4.70 5.42 0.87
C VAL A 219 -4.59 5.82 2.34
N LEU A 220 -5.51 6.65 2.83
CA LEU A 220 -5.56 7.07 4.23
C LEU A 220 -5.82 5.89 5.17
N SER A 221 -6.71 4.97 4.79
CA SER A 221 -7.07 3.80 5.60
C SER A 221 -5.87 2.86 5.73
N GLU A 222 -5.18 2.57 4.64
CA GLU A 222 -4.02 1.68 4.63
C GLU A 222 -2.87 2.29 5.43
N ILE A 223 -2.47 3.54 5.16
CA ILE A 223 -1.45 4.23 5.94
C ILE A 223 -1.84 4.28 7.42
N GLY A 224 -3.13 4.51 7.72
CA GLY A 224 -3.63 4.55 9.08
C GLY A 224 -3.52 3.22 9.81
N GLN A 225 -3.76 2.10 9.11
CA GLN A 225 -3.59 0.76 9.65
C GLN A 225 -2.12 0.49 9.98
N GLU A 226 -1.22 0.73 9.03
CA GLU A 226 0.23 0.52 9.19
C GLU A 226 0.81 1.38 10.34
N LEU A 227 0.45 2.66 10.42
CA LEU A 227 0.89 3.53 11.52
C LEU A 227 0.33 3.09 12.88
N SER A 228 -0.89 2.54 12.91
CA SER A 228 -1.49 2.02 14.14
C SER A 228 -0.83 0.72 14.58
N GLU A 229 -0.43 -0.13 13.64
CA GLU A 229 0.34 -1.35 13.90
C GLU A 229 1.72 -1.02 14.48
N ILE A 230 2.44 -0.08 13.88
CA ILE A 230 3.70 0.43 14.41
C ILE A 230 3.53 0.94 15.85
N ALA A 231 2.50 1.75 16.11
CA ALA A 231 2.24 2.27 17.44
C ALA A 231 1.92 1.15 18.45
N SER A 232 1.11 0.17 18.05
CA SER A 232 0.74 -0.98 18.89
C SER A 232 1.96 -1.84 19.24
N GLU A 233 2.88 -2.06 18.30
CA GLU A 233 4.14 -2.76 18.55
C GLU A 233 5.01 -2.03 19.59
N PHE A 234 5.10 -0.70 19.51
CA PHE A 234 5.80 0.08 20.53
C PHE A 234 5.11 0.04 21.89
N GLU A 235 3.77 0.03 21.93
CA GLU A 235 3.00 -0.15 23.17
C GLU A 235 3.26 -1.53 23.81
N MET A 236 3.22 -2.60 23.02
CA MET A 236 3.54 -3.95 23.49
C MET A 236 4.97 -4.05 24.06
N LEU A 237 5.94 -3.38 23.43
CA LEU A 237 7.30 -3.29 23.95
C LEU A 237 7.37 -2.54 25.28
N MET A 238 6.61 -1.45 25.45
CA MET A 238 6.55 -0.71 26.72
C MET A 238 5.96 -1.55 27.86
N ASP A 239 4.92 -2.34 27.57
CA ASP A 239 4.21 -3.16 28.55
C ASP A 239 4.99 -4.43 28.93
N SER A 240 5.94 -4.83 28.08
CA SER A 240 6.85 -5.93 28.38
C SER A 240 7.64 -5.68 29.68
N LYS A 241 7.78 -6.71 30.54
CA LYS A 241 8.52 -6.58 31.81
C LYS A 241 9.99 -6.18 31.60
N ARG A 242 10.54 -6.45 30.41
CA ARG A 242 11.89 -6.11 29.98
C ARG A 242 11.84 -5.73 28.50
N ILE A 243 12.23 -4.51 28.18
CA ILE A 243 12.37 -4.06 26.80
C ILE A 243 13.57 -4.79 26.20
N ASP A 244 13.30 -5.68 25.25
CA ASP A 244 14.34 -6.29 24.42
C ASP A 244 14.91 -5.21 23.50
N ARG A 245 16.21 -4.91 23.66
CA ARG A 245 16.89 -3.87 22.89
C ARG A 245 17.00 -4.21 21.42
N ASP A 246 17.21 -5.48 21.10
CA ASP A 246 17.36 -5.92 19.72
C ASP A 246 16.01 -5.75 19.02
N GLN A 247 14.92 -6.21 19.66
CA GLN A 247 13.57 -6.02 19.13
C GLN A 247 13.20 -4.53 18.99
N LEU A 248 13.54 -3.71 19.99
CA LEU A 248 13.29 -2.26 19.93
C LEU A 248 14.03 -1.62 18.75
N GLN A 249 15.30 -1.96 18.55
CA GLN A 249 16.11 -1.44 17.45
C GLN A 249 15.56 -1.88 16.09
N LEU A 250 15.11 -3.12 15.96
CA LEU A 250 14.47 -3.63 14.75
C LEU A 250 13.18 -2.87 14.46
N ASN A 251 12.30 -2.70 15.45
CA ASN A 251 11.04 -1.96 15.28
C ASN A 251 11.30 -0.50 14.88
N ILE A 252 12.31 0.17 15.46
CA ILE A 252 12.71 1.53 15.07
C ILE A 252 13.22 1.58 13.62
N VAL A 253 14.06 0.62 13.21
CA VAL A 253 14.58 0.54 11.84
C VAL A 253 13.44 0.32 10.84
N GLY A 254 12.52 -0.60 11.14
CA GLY A 254 11.34 -0.88 10.32
C GLY A 254 10.44 0.34 10.18
N ALA A 255 10.11 1.00 11.29
CA ALA A 255 9.29 2.21 11.30
C ALA A 255 9.94 3.35 10.50
N ASN A 256 11.25 3.56 10.63
CA ASN A 256 11.97 4.56 9.85
C ASN A 256 11.94 4.28 8.35
N ARG A 257 12.17 3.03 7.94
CA ARG A 257 12.11 2.64 6.53
C ARG A 257 10.72 2.93 5.98
N TYR A 258 9.68 2.49 6.69
CA TYR A 258 8.29 2.75 6.33
C TYR A 258 8.03 4.26 6.18
N LEU A 259 8.45 5.08 7.14
CA LEU A 259 8.24 6.54 7.10
C LEU A 259 8.99 7.23 5.95
N LEU A 260 10.20 6.78 5.60
CA LEU A 260 10.96 7.29 4.46
C LEU A 260 10.26 6.96 3.13
N ASP A 261 9.82 5.71 2.99
CA ASP A 261 9.08 5.25 1.80
C ASP A 261 7.75 5.99 1.70
N LEU A 262 7.03 6.16 2.81
CA LEU A 262 5.79 6.93 2.91
C LEU A 262 5.99 8.37 2.48
N SER A 263 6.99 9.08 3.02
CA SER A 263 7.27 10.47 2.65
C SER A 263 7.54 10.60 1.15
N THR A 264 8.42 9.73 0.64
CA THR A 264 8.81 9.72 -0.78
C THR A 264 7.61 9.44 -1.68
N ASN A 265 6.77 8.48 -1.30
CA ASN A 265 5.58 8.13 -2.07
C ASN A 265 4.55 9.26 -2.05
N LEU A 266 4.28 9.86 -0.88
CA LEU A 266 3.31 10.95 -0.74
C LEU A 266 3.70 12.17 -1.57
N GLU A 267 4.98 12.53 -1.59
CA GLU A 267 5.50 13.66 -2.36
C GLU A 267 5.53 13.36 -3.88
N ASN A 268 6.03 12.20 -4.29
CA ASN A 268 6.14 11.85 -5.72
C ASN A 268 4.79 11.76 -6.42
N ASN A 269 3.78 11.29 -5.69
CA ASN A 269 2.41 11.20 -6.19
C ASN A 269 1.62 12.51 -6.03
N GLY A 270 2.21 13.53 -5.40
CA GLY A 270 1.60 14.84 -5.21
C GLY A 270 0.47 14.84 -4.21
N TYR A 271 0.43 13.87 -3.29
CA TYR A 271 -0.54 13.82 -2.20
C TYR A 271 -0.27 14.90 -1.14
N ILE A 272 0.99 15.24 -0.92
CA ILE A 272 1.44 16.30 -0.03
C ILE A 272 2.56 17.12 -0.68
N ASN A 273 2.80 18.32 -0.16
CA ASN A 273 3.96 19.15 -0.50
C ASN A 273 5.12 18.89 0.49
N ILE A 274 6.37 18.98 0.05
CA ILE A 274 7.59 18.85 0.89
C ILE A 274 7.62 19.81 2.09
N ASN A 275 6.91 20.94 1.99
CA ASN A 275 6.74 21.96 3.04
C ASN A 275 5.41 21.82 3.81
N SER A 276 4.70 20.70 3.65
CA SER A 276 3.46 20.44 4.39
C SER A 276 3.76 20.04 5.84
N THR A 277 2.80 20.30 6.73
CA THR A 277 2.87 19.85 8.13
C THR A 277 3.10 18.34 8.24
N VAL A 278 2.52 17.54 7.35
CA VAL A 278 2.72 16.08 7.29
C VAL A 278 4.18 15.75 6.98
N SER A 279 4.78 16.36 5.95
CA SER A 279 6.20 16.15 5.61
C SER A 279 7.12 16.54 6.78
N TYR A 280 6.84 17.64 7.49
CA TYR A 280 7.62 18.02 8.67
C TYR A 280 7.48 17.02 9.82
N GLN A 281 6.27 16.53 10.08
CA GLN A 281 6.05 15.53 11.14
C GLN A 281 6.73 14.20 10.83
N ILE A 282 6.70 13.75 9.57
CA ILE A 282 7.42 12.54 9.17
C ILE A 282 8.93 12.71 9.40
N ARG A 283 9.51 13.84 8.98
CA ARG A 283 10.93 14.15 9.21
C ARG A 283 11.28 14.19 10.70
N GLU A 284 10.47 14.85 11.52
CA GLU A 284 10.67 14.95 12.97
C GLU A 284 10.69 13.56 13.62
N ILE A 285 9.78 12.65 13.24
CA ILE A 285 9.76 11.28 13.77
C ILE A 285 11.02 10.51 13.37
N ILE A 286 11.45 10.65 12.10
CA ILE A 286 12.68 10.02 11.61
C ILE A 286 13.90 10.56 12.35
N GLU A 287 14.00 11.87 12.59
CA GLU A 287 15.11 12.49 13.33
C GLU A 287 15.18 12.00 14.78
N MET A 288 14.03 11.89 15.45
CA MET A 288 13.93 11.35 16.81
C MET A 288 14.47 9.92 16.93
N SER A 289 14.57 9.17 15.83
CA SER A 289 15.11 7.80 15.84
C SER A 289 16.63 7.77 16.02
N GLY A 290 17.32 8.83 15.56
CA GLY A 290 18.75 9.02 15.75
C GLY A 290 19.06 9.20 17.24
N ASP A 291 18.33 10.09 17.90
CA ASP A 291 18.50 10.40 19.32
C ASP A 291 18.31 9.16 20.21
N ILE A 292 17.34 8.30 19.88
CA ILE A 292 17.08 7.08 20.65
C ILE A 292 18.22 6.08 20.53
N ARG A 293 18.82 5.93 19.34
CA ARG A 293 20.01 5.08 19.20
C ARG A 293 21.08 5.58 20.18
N ASP A 294 21.34 6.88 20.20
CA ASP A 294 22.35 7.47 21.06
C ASP A 294 22.01 7.29 22.56
N VAL A 295 20.75 7.50 22.98
CA VAL A 295 20.32 7.27 24.38
C VAL A 295 20.55 5.82 24.82
N PHE A 296 20.28 4.83 23.96
CA PHE A 296 20.52 3.43 24.31
C PHE A 296 21.99 3.00 24.18
N TYR A 297 22.83 3.77 23.45
CA TYR A 297 24.27 3.57 23.35
C TYR A 297 25.06 4.21 24.51
N TYR A 298 24.61 5.34 25.07
CA TYR A 298 25.36 6.15 26.04
C TYR A 298 24.94 6.01 27.52
N ASP A 299 23.84 5.31 27.84
CA ASP A 299 23.44 4.99 29.24
C ASP A 299 24.32 3.86 29.89
N TRP A 300 25.64 3.83 29.61
CA TRP A 300 26.61 2.82 30.09
C TRP A 300 27.94 3.40 30.57
#